data_AF-A0A2W4S2J6-F1
#
_entry.id   AF-A0A2W4S2J6-F1
#
_cell.length_a   1.000
_cell.length_b   1.000
_cell.length_c   1.000
_cell.angle_alpha   90.00
_cell.angle_beta   90.00
_cell.angle_gamma   90.00
#
_symmetry.space_group_name_H-M   'P 1'
#
loop_
_entity.id
_entity.type
_entity.pdbx_description
1 polymer ?
#
loop_
_entity_poly.entity_id
_entity_poly.type
_entity_poly.pdbx_seq_one_letter_code
_entity_poly.pdbx_strand_id
1 'polypeptide(L)'
;MRPRVGATAWRSFDRRDQRAIRARLAAGAPLRCPRCAGLLEARPTSRLLAVLPSGARGYDLDCRSCHQFLPLIEHTPQSLRLLRLRRLVAAVRRA
;
A
#
# COMPACT_ATOMS: atom_id res chain seq x y z
N MET A 1 -12.57 -20.55 -31.29
CA MET A 1 -12.57 -19.52 -30.22
C MET A 1 -11.29 -19.65 -29.40
N ARG A 2 -10.36 -18.69 -29.51
CA ARG A 2 -9.14 -18.69 -28.68
C ARG A 2 -9.52 -18.32 -27.23
N PRO A 3 -8.97 -19.00 -26.21
CA PRO A 3 -9.20 -18.58 -24.83
C PRO A 3 -8.63 -17.18 -24.65
N ARG A 4 -9.49 -16.23 -24.25
CA ARG A 4 -9.04 -14.92 -23.77
C ARG A 4 -8.14 -15.21 -22.58
N VAL A 5 -6.84 -14.99 -22.72
CA VAL A 5 -5.92 -14.90 -21.57
C VAL A 5 -6.48 -13.78 -20.72
N GLY A 6 -7.27 -14.14 -19.70
CA GLY A 6 -7.78 -13.20 -18.73
C GLY A 6 -6.58 -12.62 -18.01
N ALA A 7 -6.10 -11.46 -18.45
CA ALA A 7 -5.09 -10.72 -17.73
C ALA A 7 -5.66 -10.43 -16.36
N THR A 8 -5.29 -11.21 -15.34
CA THR A 8 -5.72 -10.98 -13.97
C THR A 8 -5.16 -9.63 -13.55
N ALA A 9 -6.00 -8.60 -13.61
CA ALA A 9 -5.63 -7.27 -13.20
C ALA A 9 -5.21 -7.30 -11.73
N TRP A 10 -4.11 -6.61 -11.42
CA TRP A 10 -3.67 -6.43 -10.05
C TRP A 10 -4.76 -5.71 -9.25
N ARG A 11 -5.08 -6.24 -8.06
CA ARG A 11 -6.12 -5.68 -7.19
C ARG A 11 -5.57 -5.38 -5.81
N SER A 12 -6.09 -4.35 -5.15
CA SER A 12 -5.73 -4.12 -3.75
C SER A 12 -6.31 -5.24 -2.89
N PHE A 13 -5.58 -5.69 -1.87
CA PHE A 13 -6.15 -6.52 -0.81
C PHE A 13 -7.41 -5.86 -0.22
N ASP A 14 -8.37 -6.67 0.22
CA ASP A 14 -9.52 -6.14 0.95
C ASP A 14 -9.13 -5.64 2.35
N ARG A 15 -10.04 -4.94 3.05
CA ARG A 15 -9.74 -4.33 4.35
C ARG A 15 -9.35 -5.35 5.43
N ARG A 16 -9.91 -6.57 5.39
CA ARG A 16 -9.64 -7.62 6.38
C ARG A 16 -8.22 -8.14 6.18
N ASP A 17 -7.86 -8.44 4.94
CA ASP A 17 -6.54 -8.92 4.56
C ASP A 17 -5.48 -7.86 4.81
N GLN A 18 -5.74 -6.60 4.45
CA GLN A 18 -4.85 -5.48 4.75
C GLN A 18 -4.57 -5.37 6.26
N ARG A 19 -5.59 -5.52 7.11
CA ARG A 19 -5.42 -5.46 8.56
C ARG A 19 -4.57 -6.61 9.07
N ALA A 20 -4.80 -7.83 8.57
CA ALA A 20 -4.00 -9.00 8.93
C ALA A 20 -2.52 -8.83 8.53
N ILE A 21 -2.26 -8.34 7.31
CA ILE A 21 -0.90 -8.11 6.81
C ILE A 21 -0.20 -7.02 7.66
N ARG A 22 -0.88 -5.91 7.95
CA ARG A 22 -0.33 -4.82 8.78
C ARG A 22 -0.03 -5.28 10.22
N ALA A 23 -0.88 -6.11 10.81
CA ALA A 23 -0.64 -6.66 12.14
C ALA A 23 0.63 -7.52 12.17
N ARG A 24 0.84 -8.37 11.15
CA ARG A 24 2.07 -9.18 11.01
C ARG A 24 3.31 -8.32 10.79
N LEU A 25 3.18 -7.27 9.98
CA LEU A 25 4.26 -6.31 9.74
C LEU A 25 4.66 -5.62 11.06
N ALA A 26 3.69 -5.16 11.85
CA ALA A 26 3.95 -4.53 13.14
C ALA A 26 4.60 -5.50 14.15
N ALA A 27 4.28 -6.79 14.05
CA ALA A 27 4.88 -7.84 14.88
C ALA A 27 6.28 -8.28 14.39
N GLY A 28 6.81 -7.73 13.29
CA GLY A 28 8.08 -8.18 12.70
C GLY A 28 8.04 -9.62 12.17
N ALA A 29 6.84 -10.16 11.93
CA ALA A 29 6.66 -11.53 11.51
C ALA A 29 6.85 -11.70 9.99
N PRO A 30 7.18 -12.92 9.51
CA PRO A 30 7.23 -13.21 8.08
C PRO A 30 5.92 -12.80 7.40
N LEU A 31 6.01 -12.06 6.29
CA LEU A 31 4.85 -11.54 5.57
C LEU A 31 4.37 -12.57 4.56
N ARG A 32 3.25 -13.24 4.89
CA ARG A 32 2.59 -14.19 3.99
C ARG A 32 1.18 -13.71 3.67
N CYS A 33 0.75 -13.97 2.44
CA CYS A 33 -0.60 -13.69 1.96
C CYS A 33 -1.63 -14.44 2.83
N PRO A 34 -2.65 -13.75 3.37
CA PRO A 34 -3.68 -14.40 4.19
C PRO A 34 -4.57 -15.37 3.41
N ARG A 35 -4.58 -15.28 2.07
CA ARG A 35 -5.41 -16.13 1.20
C ARG A 35 -4.71 -17.39 0.72
N CYS A 36 -3.45 -17.29 0.30
CA CYS A 36 -2.71 -18.41 -0.31
C CYS A 36 -1.46 -18.83 0.46
N ALA A 37 -1.15 -18.19 1.59
CA ALA A 37 0.07 -18.40 2.39
C ALA A 37 1.41 -18.18 1.66
N GLY A 38 1.39 -17.75 0.39
CA GLY A 38 2.56 -17.36 -0.39
C GLY A 38 3.27 -16.15 0.21
N LEU A 39 4.56 -16.00 -0.05
CA LEU A 39 5.36 -14.87 0.43
C LEU A 39 4.84 -13.56 -0.18
N LEU A 40 4.81 -12.50 0.63
CA LEU A 40 4.59 -11.14 0.13
C LEU A 40 5.94 -10.52 -0.24
N GLU A 41 6.09 -10.11 -1.49
CA GLU A 41 7.29 -9.46 -2.00
C GLU A 41 7.17 -7.94 -1.83
N ALA A 42 8.18 -7.31 -1.22
CA ALA A 42 8.27 -5.86 -1.19
C ALA A 42 8.76 -5.33 -2.55
N ARG A 43 7.99 -4.41 -3.14
CA ARG A 43 8.31 -3.74 -4.41
C ARG A 43 8.49 -2.23 -4.15
N PRO A 44 9.69 -1.68 -4.36
CA PRO A 44 10.03 -0.30 -3.96
C PRO A 44 9.30 0.76 -4.78
N THR A 45 8.79 0.42 -5.97
CA THR A 45 7.95 1.31 -6.77
C THR A 45 6.49 1.11 -6.42
N SER A 46 6.00 1.85 -5.42
CA SER A 46 4.58 1.79 -5.08
C SER A 46 3.71 2.31 -6.23
N ARG A 47 2.60 1.61 -6.49
CA ARG A 47 1.53 2.07 -7.38
C ARG A 47 0.88 3.37 -6.90
N LEU A 48 1.14 3.81 -5.67
CA LEU A 48 0.71 5.11 -5.13
C LEU A 48 1.66 6.28 -5.41
N LEU A 49 2.75 6.10 -6.17
CA LEU A 49 3.78 7.14 -6.36
C LEU A 49 3.19 8.52 -6.74
N ALA A 50 2.18 8.55 -7.60
CA ALA A 50 1.53 9.78 -8.07
C ALA A 50 0.80 10.58 -6.96
N VAL A 51 0.47 9.95 -5.83
CA VAL A 51 -0.29 10.54 -4.72
C VAL A 51 0.51 10.57 -3.41
N LEU A 52 1.78 10.17 -3.43
CA LEU A 52 2.63 10.20 -2.24
C LEU A 52 2.88 11.66 -1.80
N PRO A 53 2.77 11.97 -0.51
CA PRO A 53 3.24 13.25 0.01
C PRO A 53 4.73 13.42 -0.27
N SER A 54 5.16 14.63 -0.63
CA SER A 54 6.58 14.92 -0.87
C SER A 54 7.43 14.51 0.33
N GLY A 55 8.51 13.77 0.05
CA GLY A 55 9.41 13.23 1.07
C GLY A 55 8.92 11.95 1.76
N ALA A 56 7.73 11.42 1.45
CA ALA A 56 7.34 10.07 1.89
C ALA A 56 8.00 9.00 1.00
N ARG A 57 8.25 7.83 1.58
CA ARG A 57 8.64 6.63 0.82
C ARG A 57 7.43 5.72 0.72
N GLY A 58 7.30 4.98 -0.37
CA GLY A 58 6.22 4.02 -0.54
C GLY A 58 6.73 2.76 -1.22
N TYR A 59 6.20 1.62 -0.81
CA TYR A 59 6.44 0.34 -1.46
C TYR A 59 5.15 -0.48 -1.45
N ASP A 60 5.03 -1.44 -2.35
CA ASP A 60 3.91 -2.36 -2.38
C ASP A 60 4.33 -3.73 -1.83
N LEU A 61 3.46 -4.35 -1.04
CA LEU A 61 3.55 -5.77 -0.72
C LEU A 61 2.71 -6.56 -1.71
N ASP A 62 3.37 -7.25 -2.63
CA ASP A 62 2.74 -7.98 -3.72
C ASP A 62 2.62 -9.46 -3.37
N CYS A 63 1.41 -10.00 -3.54
CA CYS A 63 1.18 -11.44 -3.69
C CYS A 63 0.97 -11.74 -5.17
N ARG A 64 1.99 -12.30 -5.81
CA ARG A 64 1.92 -12.67 -7.24
C ARG A 64 0.91 -13.77 -7.50
N SER A 65 0.79 -14.76 -6.62
CA SER A 65 -0.17 -15.86 -6.77
C SER A 65 -1.61 -15.38 -6.77
N CYS A 66 -1.95 -14.40 -5.93
CA CYS A 66 -3.29 -13.83 -5.87
C CYS A 66 -3.48 -12.61 -6.79
N HIS A 67 -2.41 -12.13 -7.44
CA HIS A 67 -2.35 -10.85 -8.14
C HIS A 67 -2.91 -9.70 -7.29
N GLN A 68 -2.53 -9.67 -6.00
CA GLN A 68 -2.99 -8.67 -5.06
C GLN A 68 -1.84 -7.88 -4.44
N PHE A 69 -2.08 -6.61 -4.15
CA PHE A 69 -1.08 -5.72 -3.56
C PHE A 69 -1.62 -4.96 -2.36
N LEU A 70 -0.75 -4.67 -1.41
CA LEU A 70 -1.01 -3.71 -0.34
C LEU A 70 0.02 -2.58 -0.45
N PRO A 71 -0.39 -1.35 -0.80
CA PRO A 71 0.53 -0.24 -0.78
C PRO A 71 0.79 0.21 0.67
N LEU A 72 2.06 0.43 0.97
CA LEU A 72 2.54 0.92 2.25
C LEU A 72 3.26 2.24 2.05
N ILE A 73 3.02 3.16 2.98
CA ILE A 73 3.61 4.50 2.98
C ILE A 73 4.40 4.64 4.27
N GLU A 74 5.69 4.91 4.13
CA GLU A 74 6.57 5.27 5.22
C GLU A 74 6.69 6.79 5.25
N HIS A 75 6.08 7.38 6.27
CA HIS A 75 6.15 8.80 6.49
C HIS A 75 7.49 9.19 7.09
N THR A 76 8.16 10.16 6.46
CA THR A 76 9.29 10.87 7.04
C THR A 76 8.82 12.06 7.87
N PRO A 77 9.64 12.58 8.81
CA PRO A 77 9.32 13.81 9.55
C PRO A 77 8.93 14.98 8.63
N GLN A 78 9.61 15.13 7.50
CA GLN A 78 9.31 16.15 6.49
C GLN A 78 7.91 15.94 5.88
N SER A 79 7.57 14.72 5.48
CA SER A 79 6.25 14.41 4.92
C SER A 79 5.12 14.68 5.93
N LEU A 80 5.35 14.39 7.22
CA LEU A 80 4.38 14.66 8.28
C LEU A 80 4.19 16.17 8.50
N ARG A 81 5.27 16.96 8.48
CA ARG A 81 5.20 18.42 8.57
C ARG A 81 4.36 19.00 7.43
N LEU A 82 4.58 18.54 6.20
CA LEU A 82 3.80 18.96 5.03
C LEU A 82 2.31 18.61 5.17
N LEU A 83 2.00 17.40 5.64
CA LEU A 83 0.60 17.00 5.90
C LEU A 83 -0.07 17.89 6.96
N ARG A 84 0.64 18.24 8.04
CA ARG A 84 0.14 19.16 9.07
C ARG A 84 -0.15 20.55 8.50
N LEU A 85 0.77 21.11 7.72
CA LEU A 85 0.58 22.41 7.06
C LEU A 85 -0.60 22.40 6.09
N ARG A 86 -0.75 21.35 5.26
CA ARG A 86 -1.89 21.20 4.36
C ARG A 86 -3.23 21.17 5.11
N ARG A 87 -3.29 20.45 6.23
CA ARG A 87 -4.48 20.41 7.10
C ARG A 87 -4.80 21.77 7.71
N LEU A 88 -3.79 22.50 8.18
CA LEU A 88 -3.95 23.85 8.71
C LEU A 88 -4.53 24.80 7.65
N VAL A 89 -3.95 24.83 6.45
CA VAL A 89 -4.44 25.66 5.34
C VAL A 89 -5.89 25.30 4.99
N ALA A 90 -6.22 24.00 4.94
CA ALA A 90 -7.58 23.57 4.67
C ALA A 90 -8.58 23.98 5.75
N ALA A 91 -8.16 24.01 7.02
CA ALA A 91 -8.99 24.51 8.12
C ALA A 91 -9.22 26.02 8.01
N VAL A 92 -8.17 26.79 7.74
CA VAL A 92 -8.25 28.25 7.54
C VAL A 92 -9.18 28.60 6.37
N ARG A 93 -9.12 27.87 5.26
CA ARG A 93 -9.99 28.12 4.09
C ARG A 93 -11.46 27.80 4.31
N ARG A 94 -11.80 27.03 5.35
CA ARG A 94 -13.19 26.67 5.68
C ARG A 94 -13.84 27.62 6.69
N ALA A 95 -13.03 28.43 7.37
CA ALA A 95 -13.48 29.46 8.30
C ALA A 95 -13.79 30.76 7.52
#